data_AF-E9E2M6-F1
#
_entry.id   AF-E9E2M6-F1
#
_cell.length_a   1.000
_cell.length_b   1.000
_cell.length_c   1.000
_cell.angle_alpha   90.00
_cell.angle_beta   90.00
_cell.angle_gamma   90.00
#
_symmetry.space_group_name_H-M   'P 1'
#
loop_
_entity.id
_entity.type
_entity.pdbx_description
1 polymer ?
#
loop_
_entity_poly.entity_id
_entity_poly.type
_entity_poly.pdbx_seq_one_letter_code
_entity_poly.pdbx_strand_id
1 'polypeptide(L)'
;MDVYASLSFEAMRNTSPPSIGKRPLKSYICRPPEELYDLEADSEEVHNLGTLEYDSVLKQMWEAVEKWQMETKDLWLWKDGVSVQRFKEMDMRGMEPYIELVLFGDRSALATGIAV
;
A
#
# COMPACT_ATOMS: atom_id res chain seq x y z
N MET A 1 18.65 13.71 -2.14
CA MET A 1 18.34 14.91 -1.34
C MET A 1 17.13 14.59 -0.50
N ASP A 2 17.24 14.72 0.81
CA ASP A 2 16.15 14.47 1.75
C ASP A 2 15.31 15.76 1.91
N VAL A 3 14.01 15.62 2.20
CA VAL A 3 13.08 16.74 2.42
C VAL A 3 13.59 17.69 3.51
N TYR A 4 14.36 17.18 4.46
CA TYR A 4 14.99 17.94 5.54
C TYR A 4 16.07 18.93 5.07
N ALA A 5 16.58 18.80 3.85
CA ALA A 5 17.53 19.76 3.28
C ALA A 5 16.83 20.96 2.57
N SER A 6 15.50 20.98 2.52
CA SER A 6 14.73 22.03 1.84
C SER A 6 14.52 23.26 2.74
N LEU A 7 14.91 24.43 2.24
CA LEU A 7 14.66 25.72 2.91
C LEU A 7 13.16 26.00 3.11
N SER A 8 12.31 25.60 2.17
CA SER A 8 10.85 25.75 2.31
C SER A 8 10.32 24.85 3.41
N PHE A 9 10.87 23.63 3.54
CA PHE A 9 10.50 22.73 4.63
C PHE A 9 10.97 23.24 5.98
N GLU A 10 12.17 23.82 6.04
CA GLU A 10 12.67 24.53 7.21
C GLU A 10 11.79 25.73 7.61
N ALA A 11 11.30 26.49 6.64
CA ALA A 11 10.35 27.57 6.92
C ALA A 11 9.04 27.02 7.52
N MET A 12 8.47 25.95 6.94
CA MET A 12 7.22 25.33 7.41
C MET A 12 7.31 24.81 8.85
N ARG A 13 8.39 24.12 9.22
CA ARG A 13 8.60 23.63 10.60
C ARG A 13 8.73 24.74 11.65
N ASN A 14 9.14 25.93 11.22
CA ASN A 14 9.33 27.09 12.09
C ASN A 14 8.07 27.97 12.18
N THR A 15 6.99 27.62 11.46
CA THR A 15 5.68 28.28 11.63
C THR A 15 5.05 27.92 12.98
N SER A 16 4.13 28.76 13.47
CA SER A 16 3.41 28.54 14.73
C SER A 16 1.90 28.65 14.51
N PRO A 17 1.13 27.54 14.55
CA PRO A 17 1.60 26.15 14.76
C PRO A 17 2.27 25.54 13.50
N PRO A 18 3.22 24.61 13.66
CA PRO A 18 3.86 23.93 12.52
C PRO A 18 2.87 23.16 11.66
N SER A 19 2.80 23.51 10.38
CA SER A 19 1.83 22.94 9.43
C SER A 19 2.45 22.76 8.04
N ILE A 20 1.86 21.84 7.27
CA ILE A 20 2.11 21.66 5.83
C ILE A 20 0.77 21.74 5.11
N GLY A 21 0.56 22.83 4.38
CA GLY A 21 -0.77 23.19 3.89
C GLY A 21 -1.76 23.30 5.05
N LYS A 22 -2.89 22.59 4.96
CA LYS A 22 -3.91 22.54 6.03
C LYS A 22 -3.68 21.45 7.08
N ARG A 23 -2.65 20.61 6.92
CA ARG A 23 -2.38 19.50 7.82
C ARG A 23 -1.35 19.90 8.89
N PRO A 24 -1.50 19.43 10.14
CA PRO A 24 -0.44 19.54 11.13
C PRO A 24 0.83 18.84 10.65
N LEU A 25 2.00 19.46 10.84
CA LEU A 25 3.27 18.86 10.42
C LEU A 25 3.49 17.47 11.02
N LYS A 26 3.02 17.25 12.26
CA LYS A 26 3.07 15.95 12.93
C LYS A 26 2.38 14.85 12.13
N SER A 27 1.20 15.12 11.58
CA SER A 27 0.43 14.14 10.80
C SER A 27 1.13 13.78 9.49
N TYR A 28 1.91 14.70 8.92
CA TYR A 28 2.71 14.44 7.72
C TYR A 28 3.95 13.58 7.99
N ILE A 29 4.61 13.76 9.15
CA ILE A 29 5.79 12.98 9.52
C ILE A 29 5.41 11.58 10.01
N CYS A 30 4.32 11.48 10.79
CA CYS A 30 3.86 10.24 11.39
C CYS A 30 2.59 9.75 10.70
N ARG A 31 2.69 9.42 9.41
CA ARG A 31 1.55 8.93 8.63
C ARG A 31 1.23 7.47 9.01
N PRO A 32 -0.05 7.10 9.06
CA PRO A 32 -0.43 5.70 9.12
C PRO A 32 0.00 4.97 7.84
N PRO A 33 0.00 3.63 7.84
CA PRO A 33 0.28 2.85 6.64
C PRO A 33 -0.63 3.21 5.47
N GLU A 34 -1.89 3.54 5.76
CA GLU A 34 -2.94 3.77 4.78
C GLU A 34 -3.80 4.97 5.16
N GLU A 35 -4.24 5.70 4.14
CA GLU A 35 -5.07 6.88 4.27
C GLU A 35 -6.22 6.80 3.25
N LEU A 36 -7.44 7.08 3.70
CA LEU A 36 -8.64 7.14 2.87
C LEU A 36 -9.24 8.53 2.98
N TYR A 37 -9.55 9.17 1.84
CA TYR A 37 -10.13 10.50 1.81
C TYR A 37 -11.36 10.51 0.88
N ASP A 38 -12.39 11.24 1.29
CA ASP A 38 -13.53 11.55 0.44
C ASP A 38 -13.23 12.85 -0.31
N LEU A 39 -12.95 12.78 -1.61
CA LEU A 39 -12.57 13.96 -2.40
C LEU A 39 -13.74 14.92 -2.66
N GLU A 40 -14.99 14.47 -2.56
CA GLU A 40 -16.16 15.32 -2.73
C GLU A 40 -16.40 16.18 -1.48
N ALA A 41 -16.24 15.57 -0.30
CA ALA A 41 -16.41 16.26 0.98
C ALA A 41 -15.13 16.95 1.50
N ASP A 42 -13.95 16.44 1.13
CA ASP A 42 -12.63 16.85 1.63
C ASP A 42 -11.60 16.92 0.49
N SER A 43 -11.78 17.91 -0.39
CA SER A 43 -10.93 18.13 -1.57
C SER A 43 -9.45 18.43 -1.26
N GLU A 44 -9.12 18.73 -0.01
CA GLU A 44 -7.75 18.98 0.46
C GLU A 44 -7.16 17.81 1.27
N GLU A 45 -7.91 16.71 1.38
CA GLU A 45 -7.48 15.44 1.99
C GLU A 45 -6.91 15.66 3.40
N VAL A 46 -7.59 16.45 4.22
CA VAL A 46 -7.17 16.78 5.58
C VAL A 46 -7.69 15.74 6.58
N HIS A 47 -8.82 15.10 6.27
CA HIS A 47 -9.58 14.22 7.15
C HIS A 47 -9.44 12.76 6.72
N ASN A 48 -8.44 12.07 7.27
CA ASN A 48 -8.24 10.66 6.99
C ASN A 48 -9.38 9.81 7.62
N LEU A 49 -10.11 9.10 6.76
CA LEU A 49 -11.20 8.18 7.09
C LEU A 49 -10.72 6.74 7.32
N GLY A 50 -9.42 6.46 7.13
CA GLY A 50 -8.78 5.14 7.23
C GLY A 50 -8.84 4.51 8.63
N THR A 51 -10.04 4.10 9.03
CA THR A 51 -10.38 3.43 10.28
C THR A 51 -11.21 2.18 9.97
N LEU A 52 -11.37 1.28 10.95
CA LEU A 52 -12.12 0.01 10.84
C LEU A 52 -13.56 0.17 10.29
N GLU A 53 -14.13 1.37 10.35
CA GLU A 53 -15.49 1.66 9.89
C GLU A 53 -15.63 1.65 8.36
N TYR A 54 -14.53 1.82 7.61
CA TYR A 54 -14.53 1.86 6.14
C TYR A 54 -13.83 0.66 5.47
N ASP A 55 -13.70 -0.46 6.18
CA ASP A 55 -12.96 -1.66 5.75
C ASP A 55 -13.38 -2.18 4.36
N SER A 56 -14.66 -2.08 3.99
CA SER A 56 -15.14 -2.55 2.67
C SER A 56 -14.63 -1.69 1.51
N VAL A 57 -14.62 -0.36 1.68
CA VAL A 57 -14.14 0.59 0.66
C VAL A 57 -12.62 0.50 0.56
N LEU A 58 -11.92 0.47 1.70
CA LEU A 58 -10.47 0.25 1.74
C LEU A 58 -10.09 -1.04 1.02
N LYS A 59 -10.77 -2.15 1.31
CA LYS A 59 -10.53 -3.43 0.65
C LYS A 59 -10.74 -3.35 -0.86
N GLN A 60 -11.82 -2.72 -1.32
CA GLN A 60 -12.06 -2.53 -2.74
C GLN A 60 -10.92 -1.74 -3.41
N MET A 61 -10.44 -0.69 -2.76
CA MET A 61 -9.32 0.12 -3.27
C MET A 61 -8.01 -0.67 -3.27
N TRP A 62 -7.73 -1.49 -2.25
CA TRP A 62 -6.57 -2.39 -2.23
C TRP A 62 -6.60 -3.38 -3.39
N GLU A 63 -7.73 -4.03 -3.63
CA GLU A 63 -7.90 -4.98 -4.73
C GLU A 63 -7.66 -4.31 -6.09
N ALA A 64 -8.14 -3.08 -6.27
CA ALA A 64 -7.91 -2.31 -7.49
C ALA A 64 -6.43 -1.94 -7.69
N VAL A 65 -5.76 -1.47 -6.64
CA VAL A 65 -4.32 -1.12 -6.67
C VAL A 65 -3.47 -2.36 -6.93
N GLU A 66 -3.71 -3.44 -6.19
CA GLU A 66 -2.96 -4.70 -6.33
C GLU A 66 -3.10 -5.28 -7.73
N LYS A 67 -4.31 -5.27 -8.30
CA LYS A 67 -4.55 -5.67 -9.68
C LYS A 67 -3.72 -4.84 -10.66
N TRP A 68 -3.70 -3.53 -10.51
CA TRP A 68 -2.93 -2.64 -11.38
C TRP A 68 -1.41 -2.85 -11.23
N GLN A 69 -0.92 -3.06 -10.01
CA GLN A 69 0.49 -3.38 -9.76
C GLN A 69 0.89 -4.71 -10.42
N MET A 70 0.02 -5.71 -10.39
CA MET A 70 0.22 -6.99 -11.07
C MET A 70 0.28 -6.85 -12.59
N GLU A 71 -0.63 -6.06 -13.18
CA GLU A 71 -0.69 -5.79 -14.62
C GLU A 71 0.55 -5.04 -15.12
N THR A 72 1.04 -4.09 -14.32
CA THR A 72 2.22 -3.26 -14.64
C THR A 72 3.56 -3.89 -14.25
N LYS A 73 3.53 -5.06 -13.60
CA LYS A 73 4.72 -5.77 -13.07
C LYS A 73 5.54 -4.90 -12.11
N ASP A 74 4.84 -4.21 -11.21
CA ASP A 74 5.46 -3.36 -10.20
C ASP A 74 6.42 -4.17 -9.31
N LEU A 75 7.69 -3.75 -9.28
CA LEU A 75 8.72 -4.36 -8.45
C LEU A 75 8.46 -4.14 -6.95
N TRP A 76 7.64 -3.13 -6.62
CA TRP A 76 7.23 -2.80 -5.25
C TRP A 76 5.94 -3.48 -4.79
N LEU A 77 5.34 -4.35 -5.61
CA LEU A 77 4.35 -5.28 -5.08
C LEU A 77 5.04 -6.33 -4.21
N TRP A 78 4.97 -6.15 -2.90
CA TRP A 78 5.60 -7.01 -1.90
C TRP A 78 4.56 -7.80 -1.13
N LYS A 79 4.79 -9.10 -1.00
CA LYS A 79 4.01 -10.01 -0.14
C LYS A 79 5.02 -10.84 0.66
N ASP A 80 4.80 -10.99 1.95
CA ASP A 80 5.66 -11.78 2.85
C ASP A 80 7.17 -11.48 2.78
N GLY A 81 7.52 -10.19 2.64
CA GLY A 81 8.91 -9.72 2.67
C GLY A 81 9.68 -9.90 1.35
N VAL A 82 8.97 -10.16 0.25
CA VAL A 82 9.56 -10.41 -1.06
C VAL A 82 8.75 -9.79 -2.19
N SER A 83 9.44 -9.36 -3.25
CA SER A 83 8.78 -8.83 -4.46
C SER A 83 8.08 -9.96 -5.22
N VAL A 84 6.78 -9.79 -5.49
CA VAL A 84 5.97 -10.77 -6.24
C VAL A 84 6.53 -10.98 -7.66
N GLN A 85 7.05 -9.93 -8.28
CA GLN A 85 7.64 -10.02 -9.60
C GLN A 85 8.90 -10.91 -9.60
N ARG A 86 9.70 -10.86 -8.53
CA ARG A 86 10.87 -11.73 -8.36
C ARG A 86 10.47 -13.20 -8.26
N PHE A 87 9.37 -13.52 -7.58
CA PHE A 87 8.83 -14.88 -7.51
C PHE A 87 8.43 -15.41 -8.89
N LYS A 88 7.71 -14.60 -9.68
CA LYS A 88 7.27 -14.98 -11.03
C LYS A 88 8.46 -15.24 -11.97
N GLU A 89 9.49 -14.40 -11.90
CA GLU A 89 10.69 -14.52 -12.75
C GLU A 89 11.59 -15.70 -12.39
N MET A 90 11.58 -16.13 -11.12
CA MET A 90 12.38 -17.29 -10.68
C MET A 90 11.86 -18.63 -11.26
N ASP A 91 10.76 -18.64 -12.02
CA ASP A 91 10.30 -19.77 -12.84
C ASP A 91 10.35 -21.11 -12.08
N MET A 92 9.89 -21.10 -10.83
CA MET A 92 9.74 -22.29 -10.02
C MET A 92 8.47 -23.03 -10.47
N ARG A 93 8.49 -23.58 -11.70
CA ARG A 93 7.41 -24.31 -12.39
C ARG A 93 6.77 -25.49 -11.62
N GLY A 94 7.20 -25.76 -10.40
CA GLY A 94 6.61 -26.73 -9.47
C GLY A 94 5.92 -26.12 -8.23
N MET A 95 5.87 -24.80 -8.09
CA MET A 95 5.31 -24.10 -6.91
C MET A 95 4.14 -23.17 -7.22
N GLU A 96 3.57 -23.19 -8.43
CA GLU A 96 2.30 -22.51 -8.77
C GLU A 96 1.21 -22.62 -7.67
N PRO A 97 0.91 -23.81 -7.09
CA PRO A 97 -0.08 -23.90 -6.03
C PRO A 97 0.35 -23.25 -4.70
N TYR A 98 1.66 -23.10 -4.45
CA TYR A 98 2.17 -22.31 -3.31
C TYR A 98 2.08 -20.81 -3.58
N ILE A 99 2.28 -20.38 -4.83
CA ILE A 99 2.13 -18.97 -5.22
C ILE A 99 0.67 -18.55 -5.10
N GLU A 100 -0.29 -19.36 -5.55
CA GLU A 100 -1.71 -19.03 -5.36
C GLU A 100 -2.13 -19.03 -3.88
N LEU A 101 -1.61 -19.95 -3.07
CA LEU A 101 -1.85 -19.97 -1.63
C LEU A 101 -1.31 -18.71 -0.94
N VAL A 102 -0.09 -18.27 -1.29
CA VAL A 102 0.56 -17.10 -0.68
C VAL A 102 -0.06 -15.80 -1.18
N LEU A 103 -0.38 -15.70 -2.47
CA LEU A 103 -0.93 -14.47 -3.06
C LEU A 103 -2.43 -14.31 -2.81
N PHE A 104 -3.21 -15.39 -2.83
CA PHE A 104 -4.68 -15.35 -2.81
C PHE A 104 -5.30 -16.05 -1.59
N GLY A 105 -4.51 -16.73 -0.76
CA GLY A 105 -5.02 -17.45 0.41
C GLY A 105 -5.88 -18.67 0.08
N ASP A 106 -5.95 -19.08 -1.18
CA ASP A 106 -6.81 -20.16 -1.65
C ASP A 106 -6.13 -21.52 -1.44
N ARG A 107 -6.68 -22.34 -0.54
CA ARG A 107 -6.20 -23.71 -0.25
C ARG A 107 -6.71 -24.76 -1.24
N SER A 108 -7.62 -24.40 -2.15
CA SER A 108 -8.19 -25.35 -3.12
C SER A 108 -7.16 -25.83 -4.15
N ALA A 109 -6.16 -25.01 -4.47
CA ALA A 109 -5.08 -25.34 -5.40
C ALA A 109 -4.10 -26.41 -4.88
N LEU A 110 -4.02 -26.61 -3.56
CA LEU A 110 -3.15 -27.64 -2.95
C LEU A 110 -3.69 -29.07 -3.10
N ALA A 111 -4.98 -29.23 -3.42
CA ALA A 111 -5.65 -30.54 -3.42
C ALA A 111 -5.26 -31.42 -4.63
N THR A 112 -4.65 -30.87 -5.67
CA THR A 112 -4.45 -31.57 -6.95
C THR A 112 -3.02 -32.14 -7.11
N GLY A 113 -2.13 -31.95 -6.14
CA GLY A 113 -0.67 -32.15 -6.33
C GLY A 113 0.01 -33.32 -5.62
N ILE A 114 -0.68 -34.11 -4.79
CA ILE A 114 -0.04 -35.27 -4.11
C ILE A 114 -0.74 -36.56 -4.52
N ALA A 115 -0.31 -37.12 -5.66
CA ALA A 115 -0.42 -38.54 -5.94
C ALA A 115 1.00 -39.12 -5.82
N VAL A 116 1.22 -39.92 -4.77
CA VAL A 116 2.41 -40.78 -4.57
C VAL A 116 2.27 -42.02 -5.42
#